data_AF-A0A8T4J5A6-F1
#
_entry.id   AF-A0A8T4J5A6-F1
#
_cell.length_a   1.000
_cell.length_b   1.000
_cell.length_c   1.000
_cell.angle_alpha   90.00
_cell.angle_beta   90.00
_cell.angle_gamma   90.00
#
_symmetry.space_group_name_H-M   'P 1'
#
loop_
_entity.id
_entity.type
_entity.pdbx_description
1 polymer ?
#
loop_
_entity_poly.entity_id
_entity_poly.type
_entity_poly.pdbx_seq_one_letter_code
_entity_poly.pdbx_strand_id
1 'polypeptide(L)' 'DDVLESGFVEQLIEDNYLSPFPQVQSTERLDRVMSALMEGRVAILLDGTPFVLIVPVTFSMLLQSPEDYYERWLPSSL' A
#
# COMPACT_ATOMS: atom_id res chain seq x y z
N ASP A 1 -2.07 20.69 -15.55
CA ASP A 1 -2.54 19.78 -16.62
C ASP A 1 -1.30 19.05 -17.14
N ASP A 2 -0.87 17.88 -16.72
CA ASP A 2 -1.47 16.73 -16.04
C ASP A 2 -0.38 16.10 -15.17
N VAL A 3 -0.39 16.31 -13.85
CA VAL A 3 0.30 15.39 -12.93
C VAL A 3 -0.78 14.45 -12.37
N LEU A 4 -1.57 13.87 -13.27
CA LEU A 4 -2.73 13.04 -12.96
C LEU A 4 -2.37 11.55 -12.82
N GLU A 5 -1.09 11.20 -12.90
CA GLU A 5 -0.68 9.81 -12.76
C GLU A 5 -0.05 9.59 -11.38
N SER A 6 -0.68 8.72 -10.60
CA SER A 6 -0.21 8.34 -9.25
C SER A 6 1.24 7.84 -9.26
N GLY A 7 1.69 7.27 -10.38
CA GLY A 7 3.08 6.83 -10.58
C GLY A 7 4.10 7.96 -10.55
N PHE A 8 3.74 9.19 -10.94
CA PHE A 8 4.66 10.32 -10.89
C PHE A 8 4.93 10.75 -9.44
N VAL A 9 3.89 10.76 -8.61
CA VAL A 9 4.00 11.05 -7.18
C VAL A 9 4.71 9.92 -6.45
N GLU A 10 4.44 8.68 -6.82
CA GLU A 10 5.14 7.50 -6.31
C GLU A 10 6.66 7.61 -6.52
N GLN A 11 7.11 7.97 -7.72
CA GLN A 11 8.54 8.20 -8.00
C GLN A 11 9.13 9.39 -7.24
N LEU A 12 8.35 10.45 -7.00
CA LEU A 12 8.80 11.65 -6.29
C LEU A 12 9.01 11.41 -4.79
N ILE A 13 8.22 10.52 -4.19
CA ILE A 13 8.29 10.20 -2.77
C ILE A 13 9.16 8.97 -2.47
N GLU A 14 9.66 8.29 -3.50
CA GLU A 14 10.55 7.15 -3.35
C GLU A 14 11.95 7.61 -2.95
N ASP A 15 12.40 7.22 -1.76
CA ASP A 15 13.71 7.63 -1.22
C ASP A 15 14.87 6.92 -1.92
N ASN A 16 14.68 5.66 -2.33
CA ASN A 16 15.73 4.84 -2.93
C ASN A 16 15.21 4.02 -4.12
N TYR A 17 15.29 4.62 -5.30
CA TYR A 17 14.93 4.02 -6.59
C TYR A 17 15.73 2.76 -6.97
N LEU A 18 16.85 2.47 -6.31
CA LEU A 18 17.63 1.24 -6.51
C LEU A 18 17.20 0.10 -5.58
N SER A 19 16.23 0.36 -4.69
CA SER A 19 15.67 -0.67 -3.83
C SER A 19 14.99 -1.74 -4.69
N PRO A 20 15.28 -3.03 -4.48
CA PRO A 20 14.52 -4.10 -5.12
C PRO A 20 13.11 -4.25 -4.53
N PHE A 21 12.83 -3.58 -3.41
CA PHE A 21 11.54 -3.58 -2.73
C PHE A 21 10.80 -2.26 -2.96
N PRO A 22 9.49 -2.30 -3.26
CA PRO A 22 8.69 -1.10 -3.41
C PRO A 22 8.58 -0.36 -2.08
N GLN A 23 8.71 0.96 -2.12
CA GLN A 23 8.63 1.84 -0.93
C GLN A 23 7.23 2.43 -0.72
N VAL A 24 6.41 2.37 -1.77
CA VAL A 24 5.04 2.85 -1.83
C VAL A 24 4.16 1.70 -2.28
N GLN A 25 2.98 1.57 -1.70
CA GLN A 25 1.99 0.59 -2.12
C GLN A 25 0.76 1.32 -2.68
N SER A 26 0.54 1.21 -3.99
CA SER A 26 -0.67 1.70 -4.64
C SER A 26 -1.82 0.71 -4.48
N THR A 27 -3.01 1.17 -4.10
CA THR A 27 -4.20 0.31 -4.06
C THR A 27 -5.48 1.07 -4.39
N GLU A 28 -6.39 0.42 -5.11
CA GLU A 28 -7.78 0.86 -5.33
C GLU A 28 -8.74 0.36 -4.23
N ARG A 29 -8.26 -0.56 -3.39
CA ARG A 29 -9.05 -1.26 -2.38
C ARG A 29 -9.10 -0.45 -1.08
N LEU A 30 -10.24 0.16 -0.81
CA LEU A 30 -10.46 1.02 0.36
C LEU A 30 -10.27 0.27 1.69
N ASP A 31 -10.62 -1.01 1.74
CA ASP A 31 -10.40 -1.89 2.89
C ASP A 31 -8.92 -1.93 3.33
N ARG A 32 -7.99 -1.97 2.37
CA ARG A 32 -6.54 -2.00 2.66
C ARG A 32 -6.06 -0.66 3.19
N VAL A 33 -6.60 0.43 2.65
CA VAL A 33 -6.33 1.78 3.15
C VAL A 33 -6.76 1.88 4.61
N MET A 34 -7.95 1.38 4.95
CA MET A 34 -8.45 1.39 6.32
C MET A 34 -7.56 0.55 7.24
N SER A 35 -7.21 -0.69 6.87
CA SER A 35 -6.28 -1.51 7.66
C SER A 35 -4.92 -0.85 7.85
N ALA A 36 -4.38 -0.24 6.79
CA ALA A 36 -3.12 0.50 6.87
C ALA A 36 -3.18 1.69 7.81
N LEU A 37 -4.27 2.48 7.77
CA LEU A 37 -4.50 3.58 8.70
C LEU A 37 -4.62 3.08 10.15
N MET A 38 -5.28 1.94 10.38
CA MET A 38 -5.40 1.33 11.71
C MET A 38 -4.05 0.86 12.26
N GLU A 39 -3.14 0.45 11.39
CA GLU A 39 -1.76 0.10 11.74
C GLU A 39 -0.83 1.31 11.88
N GLY A 40 -1.36 2.54 11.74
CA GLY A 40 -0.61 3.78 11.92
C GLY A 40 0.17 4.24 10.69
N ARG A 41 -0.15 3.71 9.50
CA ARG A 41 0.43 4.15 8.22
C ARG A 41 -0.28 5.40 7.68
N VAL A 42 0.32 6.01 6.67
CA VAL A 42 -0.21 7.18 5.97
C VAL A 42 -0.78 6.77 4.62
N ALA A 43 -1.95 7.32 4.28
CA ALA A 43 -2.58 7.17 2.99
C ALA A 43 -2.62 8.53 2.26
N ILE A 44 -2.16 8.55 1.01
CA ILE A 44 -2.13 9.73 0.15
C ILE A 44 -3.17 9.52 -0.96
N LEU A 45 -4.15 10.41 -1.02
CA LEU A 45 -5.20 10.40 -2.03
C LEU A 45 -4.89 11.48 -3.07
N LEU A 46 -4.89 11.07 -4.33
CA LEU A 46 -4.64 11.93 -5.48
C LEU A 46 -5.93 12.18 -6.24
N ASP A 47 -6.32 13.44 -6.34
CA ASP A 47 -7.48 13.85 -7.12
C ASP A 47 -7.28 13.47 -8.60
N GLY A 48 -8.31 12.90 -9.22
CA GLY A 48 -8.26 12.39 -10.58
C GLY A 48 -7.72 10.98 -10.76
N THR A 49 -7.31 10.27 -9.69
CA THR A 49 -6.91 8.85 -9.77
C THR A 49 -7.76 7.95 -8.88
N PRO A 50 -8.08 6.71 -9.31
CA PRO A 50 -8.78 5.73 -8.47
C PRO A 50 -7.84 5.01 -7.48
N PHE A 51 -6.57 5.43 -7.39
CA PHE A 51 -5.56 4.79 -6.57
C PHE A 51 -5.23 5.62 -5.33
N VAL A 52 -4.96 4.93 -4.23
CA VAL A 52 -4.45 5.50 -2.98
C VAL A 52 -3.04 4.96 -2.76
N LEU A 53 -2.10 5.84 -2.42
CA LEU A 53 -0.72 5.46 -2.09
C LEU A 53 -0.59 5.28 -0.58
N ILE A 54 -0.09 4.13 -0.14
CA ILE A 54 0.14 3.81 1.28
C ILE A 54 1.64 3.83 1.56
N VAL A 55 2.04 4.57 2.61
CA VAL A 55 3.44 4.72 3.04
C VAL A 55 3.58 4.78 4.57
N PRO A 56 4.74 4.38 5.14
CA PRO A 56 5.82 3.64 4.50
C PRO A 56 5.43 2.18 4.27
N VAL A 57 5.91 1.58 3.18
CA VAL A 57 5.79 0.13 2.98
C VAL A 57 6.79 -0.59 3.86
N THR A 58 6.34 -1.64 4.54
CA THR A 58 7.20 -2.53 5.32
C THR A 58 7.33 -3.88 4.65
N PHE A 59 8.43 -4.58 4.92
CA PHE A 59 8.67 -5.92 4.39
C PHE A 59 7.53 -6.90 4.72
N SER A 60 6.90 -6.79 5.90
CA SER A 60 5.77 -7.63 6.29
C SER A 60 4.55 -7.45 5.37
N MET A 61 4.32 -6.24 4.84
CA MET A 61 3.22 -5.98 3.90
C MET A 61 3.44 -6.66 2.55
N LEU A 62 4.69 -6.92 2.18
CA LEU A 62 5.04 -7.62 0.92
C LEU A 62 4.91 -9.13 1.04
N LEU A 63 4.96 -9.66 2.26
CA LEU A 63 4.78 -11.09 2.55
C LEU A 63 3.31 -11.46 2.75
N GLN A 64 2.44 -10.49 3.03
CA GLN A 64 1.01 -10.72 3.22
C GLN A 64 0.27 -10.64 1.90
N SER A 65 -0.52 -11.68 1.61
CA SER A 65 -1.46 -11.62 0.51
C SER A 65 -2.63 -10.67 0.85
N PRO A 66 -3.27 -10.06 -0.16
CA PRO A 66 -4.57 -9.39 0.02
C PRO A 66 -5.59 -10.21 0.80
N GLU A 67 -5.59 -11.52 0.56
CA GLU A 67 -6.55 -12.48 1.08
C GLU A 67 -6.29 -12.79 2.56
N ASP A 68 -5.04 -12.65 3.04
CA ASP A 68 -4.66 -12.90 4.43
C ASP A 68 -5.36 -11.95 5.42
N TYR A 69 -5.78 -10.77 4.97
CA TYR A 69 -6.59 -9.84 5.78
C TYR A 69 -8.00 -10.35 6.05
N TYR A 70 -8.49 -11.29 5.24
CA TYR A 70 -9.83 -11.87 5.32
C TYR A 70 -9.83 -13.27 5.92
N GLU A 71 -8.69 -13.96 5.89
CA GLU A 71 -8.58 -15.26 6.53
C GLU A 71 -8.55 -15.11 8.05
N ARG A 72 -9.52 -15.74 8.71
CA ARG A 72 -9.36 -16.05 10.14
C ARG A 72 -8.25 -17.08 10.25
N TRP A 73 -7.37 -16.93 11.24
CA TRP A 73 -6.43 -17.99 11.58
C TRP A 73 -7.23 -19.29 11.75
N LEU A 74 -6.98 -20.27 10.89
CA LEU A 74 -7.43 -21.63 11.17
C LEU A 74 -6.51 -22.12 12.27
N PRO A 75 -7.03 -22.50 13.46
CA PRO A 75 -6.22 -23.20 14.44
C PRO A 75 -5.95 -24.59 13.87
N SER A 76 -4.95 -24.69 12.99
CA SER A 76 -4.37 -25.97 12.60
C SER A 76 -3.44 -26.39 13.74
N SER A 77 -4.06 -26.86 14.81
CA SER A 77 -3.40 -27.61 15.87
C SER A 77 -3.94 -29.04 15.76
N LEU A 78 -3.10 -29.93 15.26
CA LEU A 78 -3.17 -31.38 15.48
C LEU A 78 -1.95 -31.79 16.29
#